data_AF-A0A6N9V9A4-F1
#
_entry.id   AF-A0A6N9V9A4-F1
#
_cell.length_a   1.000
_cell.length_b   1.000
_cell.length_c   1.000
_cell.angle_alpha   90.00
_cell.angle_beta   90.00
_cell.angle_gamma   90.00
#
_symmetry.space_group_name_H-M   'P 1'
#
loop_
_entity.id
_entity.type
_entity.pdbx_description
1 polymer ?
#
loop_
_entity_poly.entity_id
_entity_poly.type
_entity_poly.pdbx_seq_one_letter_code
_entity_poly.pdbx_strand_id
1 'polypeptide(L)'
;MANFSKSNVPQFSVDVYQNEFLPEGGREVNGIVTVTSTGGGTTGGIPLPGAAAAPGYGPGQAPSAAVVLMVDCSGSMDYPPTKMRNARDATAAAIDTLREGTR
;
A
#
# COMPACT_ATOMS: atom_id res chain seq x y z
N MET A 1 -17.60 24.86 1.73
CA MET A 1 -17.63 24.04 2.95
C MET A 1 -16.69 22.87 2.71
N ALA A 2 -15.55 22.79 3.39
CA ALA A 2 -14.59 21.72 3.16
C ALA A 2 -15.15 20.40 3.72
N ASN A 3 -15.19 19.36 2.89
CA ASN A 3 -15.54 18.03 3.34
C ASN A 3 -14.32 17.43 4.05
N PHE A 4 -14.36 17.37 5.38
CA PHE A 4 -13.30 16.82 6.21
C PHE A 4 -13.43 15.31 6.45
N SER A 5 -14.46 14.65 5.89
CA SER A 5 -14.59 13.20 5.95
C SER A 5 -13.81 12.57 4.80
N LYS A 6 -12.67 11.95 5.12
CA LYS A 6 -11.97 11.07 4.16
C LYS A 6 -12.81 9.82 3.98
N SER A 7 -13.06 9.43 2.73
CA SER A 7 -13.70 8.16 2.44
C SER A 7 -12.86 7.03 3.03
N ASN A 8 -13.51 6.10 3.71
CA ASN A 8 -12.84 4.94 4.29
C ASN A 8 -12.43 3.94 3.17
N VAL A 9 -13.02 4.01 1.95
CA VAL A 9 -12.56 3.26 0.76
C VAL A 9 -11.50 4.05 0.01
N PRO A 10 -10.56 3.36 -0.68
CA PRO A 10 -9.77 4.00 -1.72
C PRO A 10 -10.66 4.67 -2.76
N GLN A 11 -10.45 5.95 -2.98
CA GLN A 11 -10.95 6.73 -4.09
C GLN A 11 -9.85 6.85 -5.12
N PHE A 12 -10.12 6.38 -6.33
CA PHE A 12 -9.20 6.51 -7.46
C PHE A 12 -9.63 7.67 -8.36
N SER A 13 -8.67 8.50 -8.79
CA SER A 13 -8.82 9.41 -9.93
C SER A 13 -7.92 8.95 -11.06
N VAL A 14 -8.34 9.21 -12.30
CA VAL A 14 -7.64 8.77 -13.50
C VAL A 14 -7.52 9.93 -14.47
N ASP A 15 -6.30 10.22 -14.89
CA ASP A 15 -5.98 11.21 -15.92
C ASP A 15 -5.32 10.50 -17.10
N VAL A 16 -5.78 10.79 -18.32
CA VAL A 16 -5.26 10.16 -19.54
C VAL A 16 -4.66 11.22 -20.44
N TYR A 17 -3.39 11.02 -20.81
CA TYR A 17 -2.69 11.83 -21.78
C TYR A 17 -2.40 11.01 -23.03
N GLN A 18 -2.89 11.46 -24.17
CA GLN A 18 -2.59 10.87 -25.47
C GLN A 18 -2.48 11.96 -26.52
N ASN A 19 -1.77 11.67 -27.62
CA ASN A 19 -1.91 12.48 -28.82
C ASN A 19 -3.14 12.01 -29.60
N GLU A 20 -4.15 12.86 -29.68
CA GLU A 20 -5.43 12.56 -30.36
C GLU A 20 -5.34 12.72 -31.89
N PHE A 21 -4.29 13.37 -32.39
CA PHE A 21 -4.13 13.64 -33.81
C PHE A 21 -3.25 12.60 -34.46
N LEU A 22 -3.86 11.79 -35.33
CA LEU A 22 -3.16 10.83 -36.18
C LEU A 22 -3.09 11.35 -37.62
N PRO A 23 -2.00 11.04 -38.35
CA PRO A 23 -1.95 11.25 -39.79
C PRO A 23 -2.94 10.33 -40.52
N GLU A 24 -3.26 10.67 -41.78
CA GLU A 24 -4.08 9.82 -42.64
C GLU A 24 -3.47 8.41 -42.76
N GLY A 25 -4.29 7.38 -42.52
CA GLY A 25 -3.84 5.99 -42.48
C GLY A 25 -3.17 5.55 -41.16
N GLY A 26 -2.98 6.45 -40.21
CA GLY A 26 -2.53 6.13 -38.85
C GLY A 26 -3.54 5.27 -38.11
N ARG A 27 -3.07 4.21 -37.43
CA ARG A 27 -3.90 3.21 -36.73
C ARG A 27 -3.49 2.97 -35.28
N GLU A 28 -2.42 3.60 -34.83
CA GLU A 28 -1.86 3.39 -33.50
C GLU A 28 -1.97 4.68 -32.68
N VAL A 29 -2.47 4.55 -31.45
CA VAL A 29 -2.54 5.62 -30.45
C VAL A 29 -1.84 5.11 -29.21
N ASN A 30 -0.92 5.92 -28.68
CA ASN A 30 -0.26 5.68 -27.40
C ASN A 30 -0.83 6.63 -26.36
N GLY A 31 -1.18 6.11 -25.20
CA GLY A 31 -1.72 6.87 -24.08
C GLY A 31 -1.00 6.55 -22.78
N ILE A 32 -0.79 7.58 -21.95
CA ILE A 32 -0.28 7.47 -20.58
C ILE A 32 -1.48 7.62 -19.66
N VAL A 33 -1.72 6.60 -18.84
CA VAL A 33 -2.79 6.61 -17.83
C VAL A 33 -2.17 6.81 -16.45
N THR A 34 -2.49 7.94 -15.83
CA THR A 34 -2.11 8.23 -14.44
C THR A 34 -3.27 7.84 -13.53
N VAL A 35 -3.05 6.89 -12.64
CA VAL A 35 -4.03 6.47 -11.63
C VAL A 35 -3.55 6.96 -10.26
N THR A 36 -4.35 7.80 -9.61
CA THR A 36 -4.08 8.29 -8.26
C THR A 36 -5.07 7.68 -7.28
N SER A 37 -4.58 7.11 -6.17
CA SER A 37 -5.42 6.60 -5.08
C SER A 37 -5.35 7.53 -3.87
N THR A 38 -6.52 7.92 -3.33
CA THR A 38 -6.69 8.74 -2.12
C THR A 38 -7.69 8.08 -1.18
N GLY A 39 -7.54 8.21 0.14
CA GLY A 39 -8.36 7.39 1.06
C GLY A 39 -7.98 5.90 0.98
N GLY A 40 -8.42 5.10 1.96
CA GLY A 40 -7.96 3.71 2.09
C GLY A 40 -6.74 3.50 2.99
N GLY A 41 -6.64 4.28 4.08
CA GLY A 41 -5.94 3.87 5.31
C GLY A 41 -4.53 3.31 5.17
N THR A 42 -3.57 4.14 4.75
CA THR A 42 -2.18 3.98 5.20
C THR A 42 -1.67 5.31 5.72
N THR A 43 -2.24 5.76 6.83
CA THR A 43 -1.70 6.85 7.65
C THR A 43 -0.43 6.38 8.36
N GLY A 44 0.62 5.97 7.63
CA GLY A 44 1.96 5.73 8.18
C GLY A 44 2.01 4.92 9.48
N GLY A 45 1.15 3.91 9.65
CA GLY A 45 1.08 3.09 10.87
C GLY A 45 0.35 3.71 12.08
N ILE A 46 -0.23 4.92 11.97
CA ILE A 46 -1.01 5.55 13.04
C ILE A 46 -2.50 5.43 12.72
N PRO A 47 -3.28 4.62 13.46
CA PRO A 47 -4.73 4.59 13.34
C PRO A 47 -5.31 5.96 13.71
N LEU A 48 -6.18 6.50 12.86
CA LEU A 48 -6.99 7.66 13.25
C LEU A 48 -7.99 7.22 14.34
N PRO A 49 -8.13 7.97 15.44
CA PRO A 49 -9.15 7.69 16.45
C PRO A 49 -10.53 7.73 15.79
N GLY A 50 -11.26 6.61 15.82
CA GLY A 50 -12.60 6.50 15.25
C GLY A 50 -12.67 6.14 13.76
N ALA A 51 -11.57 5.71 13.12
CA ALA A 51 -11.64 5.11 11.79
C ALA A 51 -12.37 3.76 11.86
N ALA A 52 -13.67 3.79 11.60
CA ALA A 52 -14.44 2.58 11.31
C ALA A 52 -13.75 1.78 10.20
N ALA A 53 -13.82 0.45 10.32
CA ALA A 53 -13.25 -0.53 9.40
C ALA A 53 -13.41 -0.12 7.92
N ALA A 54 -12.40 -0.45 7.13
CA ALA A 54 -12.41 -0.29 5.67
C ALA A 54 -13.79 -0.62 5.07
N PRO A 55 -14.42 0.22 4.24
CA PRO A 55 -15.68 -0.09 3.61
C PRO A 55 -15.37 -1.06 2.49
N GLY A 56 -16.17 -2.10 2.45
CA GLY A 56 -15.86 -3.34 1.75
C GLY A 56 -16.02 -4.54 2.67
N TYR A 57 -15.97 -4.35 3.99
CA TYR A 57 -16.18 -5.42 4.95
C TYR A 57 -17.23 -5.04 5.99
N GLY A 58 -18.16 -5.97 6.26
CA GLY A 58 -19.18 -5.78 7.29
C GLY A 58 -18.57 -5.65 8.70
N PRO A 59 -19.33 -5.15 9.69
CA PRO A 59 -18.85 -5.09 11.07
C PRO A 59 -18.35 -6.48 11.52
N GLY A 60 -17.05 -6.58 11.80
CA GLY A 60 -16.37 -7.83 12.19
C GLY A 60 -15.49 -8.49 11.12
N GLN A 61 -15.45 -7.98 9.89
CA GLN A 61 -14.50 -8.45 8.87
C GLN A 61 -13.38 -7.40 8.68
N ALA A 62 -12.18 -7.68 9.18
CA ALA A 62 -10.99 -6.98 8.70
C ALA A 62 -10.56 -7.63 7.36
N PRO A 63 -9.98 -6.88 6.40
CA PRO A 63 -9.39 -7.50 5.22
C PRO A 63 -8.37 -8.54 5.67
N SER A 64 -8.50 -9.79 5.20
CA SER A 64 -7.50 -10.81 5.48
C SER A 64 -6.23 -10.48 4.69
N ALA A 65 -5.24 -9.91 5.37
CA ALA A 65 -3.89 -9.80 4.85
C ALA A 65 -3.07 -11.01 5.32
N ALA A 66 -2.22 -11.52 4.44
CA ALA A 66 -1.14 -12.42 4.81
C ALA A 66 0.19 -11.70 4.53
N VAL A 67 1.13 -11.74 5.46
CA VAL A 67 2.43 -11.08 5.34
C VAL A 67 3.55 -12.08 5.53
N VAL A 68 4.43 -12.17 4.54
CA VAL A 68 5.62 -13.03 4.58
C VAL A 68 6.86 -12.14 4.63
N LEU A 69 7.68 -12.33 5.67
CA LEU A 69 8.96 -11.65 5.82
C LEU A 69 10.08 -12.61 5.42
N MET A 70 10.74 -12.30 4.31
CA MET A 70 11.91 -13.06 3.86
C MET A 70 13.17 -12.41 4.43
N VAL A 71 13.91 -13.15 5.26
CA VAL A 71 15.14 -12.69 5.89
C VAL A 71 16.31 -13.48 5.32
N ASP A 72 17.32 -12.78 4.78
CA ASP A 72 18.58 -13.42 4.40
C ASP A 72 19.30 -13.91 5.68
N CYS A 73 19.54 -15.21 5.75
CA CYS A 73 20.24 -15.89 6.83
C CYS A 73 21.56 -16.55 6.36
N SER A 74 22.06 -16.15 5.19
CA SER A 74 23.34 -16.63 4.68
C SER A 74 24.51 -16.27 5.60
N GLY A 75 25.62 -17.01 5.51
CA GLY A 75 26.79 -16.76 6.37
C GLY A 75 27.39 -15.34 6.21
N SER A 76 27.11 -14.65 5.10
CA SER A 76 27.51 -13.26 4.94
C SER A 76 26.87 -12.34 5.98
N MET A 77 25.71 -12.68 6.52
CA MET A 77 24.96 -11.89 7.50
C MET A 77 25.61 -11.88 8.90
N ASP A 78 26.55 -12.78 9.16
CA ASP A 78 27.36 -12.78 10.38
C ASP A 78 28.58 -11.85 10.30
N TYR A 79 28.83 -11.20 9.15
CA TYR A 79 30.00 -10.35 8.92
C TYR A 79 29.64 -8.99 8.26
N PRO A 80 29.57 -7.87 9.01
CA PRO A 80 29.69 -7.81 10.47
C PRO A 80 28.46 -8.44 11.17
N PRO A 81 28.60 -8.96 12.42
CA PRO A 81 27.51 -9.58 13.17
C PRO A 81 26.31 -8.65 13.42
N THR A 82 26.53 -7.35 13.28
CA THR A 82 25.50 -6.32 13.42
C THR A 82 24.41 -6.45 12.36
N LYS A 83 24.68 -7.02 11.17
CA LYS A 83 23.66 -7.19 10.12
C LYS A 83 22.55 -8.15 10.56
N MET A 84 22.91 -9.32 11.07
CA MET A 84 21.93 -10.28 11.56
C MET A 84 21.19 -9.77 12.79
N ARG A 85 21.86 -9.05 13.70
CA ARG A 85 21.17 -8.40 14.83
C ARG A 85 20.15 -7.36 14.35
N ASN A 86 20.55 -6.44 13.48
CA ASN A 86 19.67 -5.40 12.98
C ASN A 86 18.51 -5.98 12.15
N ALA A 87 18.74 -7.08 11.41
CA ALA A 87 17.68 -7.77 10.68
C ALA A 87 16.62 -8.35 11.63
N ARG A 88 17.03 -8.91 12.78
CA ARG A 88 16.11 -9.39 13.82
C ARG A 88 15.32 -8.24 14.44
N ASP A 89 16.00 -7.15 14.80
CA ASP A 89 15.37 -5.96 15.38
C ASP A 89 14.35 -5.35 14.42
N ALA A 90 14.69 -5.24 13.13
CA ALA A 90 13.78 -4.75 12.10
C ALA A 90 12.60 -5.70 11.84
N THR A 91 12.84 -7.02 11.90
CA THR A 91 11.78 -8.03 11.75
C THR A 91 10.79 -7.95 12.91
N ALA A 92 11.29 -7.81 14.15
CA ALA A 92 10.44 -7.62 15.33
C ALA A 92 9.59 -6.35 15.19
N ALA A 93 10.22 -5.22 14.83
CA ALA A 93 9.52 -3.97 14.60
C ALA A 93 8.46 -4.09 13.49
N ALA A 94 8.76 -4.80 12.40
CA ALA A 94 7.80 -5.02 11.32
C ALA A 94 6.59 -5.86 11.77
N ILE A 95 6.81 -6.90 12.57
CA ILE A 95 5.74 -7.72 13.17
C ILE A 95 4.85 -6.87 14.08
N ASP A 96 5.44 -5.98 14.89
CA ASP A 96 4.69 -5.08 15.77
C ASP A 96 3.81 -4.06 15.02
N THR A 97 4.07 -3.84 13.72
CA THR A 97 3.21 -2.99 12.87
C THR A 97 2.05 -3.73 12.22
N LEU A 98 1.99 -5.06 12.36
CA LEU A 98 0.93 -5.85 11.75
C LEU A 98 -0.42 -5.59 12.41
N ARG A 99 -1.47 -5.56 11.59
CA ARG A 99 -2.84 -5.44 12.07
C ARG A 99 -3.26 -6.74 12.75
N GLU A 100 -4.06 -6.64 13.81
CA GLU A 100 -4.69 -7.79 14.44
C GLU A 100 -5.42 -8.67 13.41
N GLY A 101 -5.23 -9.98 13.50
CA GLY A 101 -5.78 -10.96 12.56
C GLY A 101 -5.02 -11.12 11.24
N THR A 102 -3.90 -10.43 11.04
CA THR A 102 -2.96 -10.69 9.93
C THR A 102 -2.33 -12.08 10.09
N ARG A 103 -2.21 -12.81 8.99
CA ARG A 103 -1.56 -14.14 8.95
C ARG A 103 -0.13 -14.09 8.45
#